data_AF-A0AAD8Y3A6-F1
#
_entry.id   AF-A0AAD8Y3A6-F1
#
_cell.length_a   1.000
_cell.length_b   1.000
_cell.length_c   1.000
_cell.angle_alpha   90.00
_cell.angle_beta   90.00
_cell.angle_gamma   90.00
#
_symmetry.space_group_name_H-M   'P 1'
#
loop_
_entity.id
_entity.type
_entity.pdbx_description
1 polymer ?
#
loop_
_entity_poly.entity_id
_entity_poly.type
_entity_poly.pdbx_seq_one_letter_code
_entity_poly.pdbx_strand_id
1 'polypeptide(L)'
;MVGKKRCTVVNEEEIDDNNINGVFNVYKSYQDEVEQGKQQRILNSSQNVLLVYRLNEMRSLERVNFTLAIACLVYCSINIALIIVNHVNSQNPEDPPISEKAFHLLEFWATFCFAIVTTISLTATPKSILNIYNNPLTLRLVLFFNIVASAMPAMLMTLNTEYFEVMSHQIEYLNELTMSFIDLVLLWSLCKFEGANAIMAVIASIVACVQLAIYNGMGRTDDGEMIGEVPAHFLEFTFGIISSLIGFAFCMDNKFVCKKEIGQILYGTHIDCTICRASFSEYSGTYVTPSSNKPNHAVRYGSM
;
A
#
# COMPACT_ATOMS: atom_id res chain seq x y z
N MET A 1 -22.30 19.35 -33.14
CA MET A 1 -22.15 18.89 -31.74
C MET A 1 -20.70 18.50 -31.55
N VAL A 2 -19.93 19.29 -30.81
CA VAL A 2 -18.50 19.03 -30.58
C VAL A 2 -18.40 18.27 -29.27
N GLY A 3 -18.06 16.98 -29.33
CA GLY A 3 -17.83 16.16 -28.15
C GLY A 3 -16.70 16.74 -27.31
N LYS A 4 -16.97 17.10 -26.06
CA LYS A 4 -15.93 17.43 -25.07
C LYS A 4 -15.09 16.18 -24.84
N LYS A 5 -13.93 16.10 -25.50
CA LYS A 5 -12.87 15.14 -25.14
C LYS A 5 -12.46 15.47 -23.69
N ARG A 6 -12.74 14.59 -22.73
CA ARG A 6 -12.05 14.60 -21.43
C ARG A 6 -10.53 14.56 -21.70
N CYS A 7 -9.67 15.10 -20.83
CA CYS A 7 -8.24 14.79 -20.86
C CYS A 7 -8.15 13.27 -20.64
N THR A 8 -8.22 12.50 -21.71
CA THR A 8 -7.76 11.11 -21.74
C THR A 8 -6.25 11.23 -21.64
N VAL A 9 -5.72 10.87 -20.46
CA VAL A 9 -4.43 10.19 -20.41
C VAL A 9 -4.48 9.20 -21.56
N VAL A 10 -3.55 9.30 -22.51
CA VAL A 10 -3.51 8.45 -23.71
C VAL A 10 -3.96 7.06 -23.30
N ASN A 11 -5.16 6.65 -23.76
CA ASN A 11 -5.69 5.34 -23.40
C ASN A 11 -4.65 4.32 -23.87
N GLU A 12 -4.27 3.40 -22.99
CA GLU A 12 -3.55 2.16 -23.31
C GLU A 12 -4.40 1.22 -24.20
N GLU A 13 -5.46 1.72 -24.84
CA GLU A 13 -6.38 0.98 -25.70
C GLU A 13 -5.83 0.96 -27.14
N GLU A 14 -4.79 0.17 -27.32
CA GLU A 14 -4.47 -0.66 -28.49
C GLU A 14 -3.08 -1.31 -28.24
N ILE A 15 -2.91 -1.92 -27.07
CA ILE A 15 -1.80 -2.85 -26.85
C ILE A 15 -2.37 -4.24 -27.11
N ASP A 16 -2.01 -4.78 -28.26
CA ASP A 16 -2.24 -6.18 -28.64
C ASP A 16 -1.72 -7.09 -27.52
N ASP A 17 -2.61 -7.85 -26.87
CA ASP A 17 -2.35 -8.70 -25.70
C ASP A 17 -1.28 -9.80 -25.95
N ASN A 18 -0.83 -9.95 -27.20
CA ASN A 18 0.22 -10.89 -27.57
C ASN A 18 1.65 -10.33 -27.47
N ASN A 19 1.86 -9.07 -27.05
CA ASN A 19 3.19 -8.48 -27.02
C ASN A 19 3.62 -7.99 -25.63
N ILE A 20 3.97 -8.95 -24.76
CA ILE A 20 4.52 -8.72 -23.42
C ILE A 20 5.85 -7.92 -23.46
N ASN A 21 6.50 -7.81 -24.62
CA ASN A 21 7.69 -6.96 -24.82
C ASN A 21 7.35 -5.47 -25.04
N GLY A 22 6.07 -5.10 -25.21
CA GLY A 22 5.65 -3.71 -25.45
C GLY A 22 5.90 -2.77 -24.28
N VAL A 23 5.69 -3.23 -23.05
CA VAL A 23 5.86 -2.40 -21.83
C VAL A 23 7.33 -1.98 -21.62
N PHE A 24 8.28 -2.84 -21.98
CA PHE A 24 9.71 -2.52 -21.95
C PHE A 24 10.16 -1.64 -23.13
N ASN A 25 9.48 -1.71 -24.28
CA ASN A 25 9.81 -0.89 -25.45
C ASN A 25 9.34 0.58 -25.31
N VAL A 26 8.31 0.87 -24.50
CA VAL A 26 7.88 2.27 -24.22
C VAL A 26 8.92 3.01 -23.37
N TYR A 27 9.66 2.31 -22.50
CA TYR A 27 10.81 2.91 -21.80
C TYR A 27 11.96 3.25 -22.76
N LYS A 28 12.13 2.43 -23.81
CA LYS A 28 13.19 2.62 -24.82
C LYS A 28 12.88 3.79 -25.77
N SER A 29 11.62 3.97 -26.18
CA SER A 29 11.26 5.07 -27.09
C SER A 29 11.44 6.47 -26.46
N TYR A 30 11.33 6.60 -25.13
CA TYR A 30 11.64 7.86 -24.42
C TYR A 30 13.15 8.17 -24.36
N GLN A 31 14.02 7.17 -24.54
CA GLN A 31 15.47 7.36 -24.67
C GLN A 31 15.89 7.57 -26.12
N ASP A 32 15.28 6.86 -27.08
CA ASP A 32 15.69 6.93 -28.49
C ASP A 32 15.28 8.25 -29.17
N GLU A 33 14.22 8.94 -28.72
CA GLU A 33 13.89 10.30 -29.20
C GLU A 33 14.88 11.39 -28.73
N VAL A 34 15.73 11.09 -27.75
CA VAL A 34 16.75 12.04 -27.26
C VAL A 34 17.93 12.14 -28.23
N GLU A 35 18.17 11.13 -29.07
CA GLU A 35 19.35 11.10 -29.95
C GLU A 35 19.15 11.75 -31.33
N GLN A 36 17.92 12.03 -31.78
CA GLN A 36 17.67 12.50 -33.15
C GLN A 36 17.30 13.97 -33.37
N GLY A 37 17.22 14.80 -32.33
CA GLY A 37 17.05 16.23 -32.57
C GLY A 37 16.91 17.02 -31.29
N LYS A 38 17.72 18.07 -31.15
CA LYS A 38 17.73 19.04 -30.05
C LYS A 38 16.38 19.75 -29.87
N GLN A 39 15.39 19.06 -29.33
CA GLN A 39 14.26 19.71 -28.69
C GLN A 39 14.73 20.03 -27.27
N GLN A 40 15.23 21.27 -27.10
CA GLN A 40 15.49 21.82 -25.77
C GLN A 40 14.24 21.53 -24.94
N ARG A 41 14.36 20.70 -23.89
CA ARG A 41 13.27 20.46 -22.93
C ARG A 41 13.04 21.78 -22.19
N ILE A 42 12.19 22.63 -22.76
CA ILE A 42 11.79 23.89 -22.15
C ILE A 42 11.00 23.53 -20.90
N LEU A 43 11.48 23.97 -19.74
CA LEU A 43 10.76 23.78 -18.48
C LEU A 43 9.38 24.41 -18.62
N ASN A 44 8.33 23.70 -18.21
CA ASN A 44 6.99 24.24 -18.19
C ASN A 44 6.94 25.49 -17.27
N SER A 45 6.68 26.66 -17.86
CA SER A 45 6.56 27.94 -17.15
C SER A 45 5.12 28.30 -16.77
N SER A 46 4.19 27.33 -16.87
CA SER A 46 2.78 27.52 -16.56
C SER A 46 2.59 28.12 -15.17
N GLN A 47 1.91 29.27 -15.09
CA GLN A 47 1.52 29.95 -13.84
C GLN A 47 0.29 29.32 -13.17
N ASN A 48 -0.09 28.12 -13.59
CA ASN A 48 -1.28 27.47 -13.08
C ASN A 48 -1.05 26.97 -11.64
N VAL A 49 -1.68 27.66 -10.69
CA VAL A 49 -1.58 27.38 -9.25
C VAL A 49 -1.97 25.93 -8.93
N LEU A 50 -2.91 25.33 -9.65
CA LEU A 50 -3.32 23.94 -9.43
C LEU A 50 -2.24 22.95 -9.85
N LEU A 51 -1.51 23.22 -10.95
CA LEU A 51 -0.39 22.37 -11.37
C LEU A 51 0.77 22.47 -10.38
N VAL A 52 1.05 23.67 -9.86
CA VAL A 52 2.09 23.85 -8.82
C VAL A 52 1.72 23.14 -7.53
N TYR A 53 0.44 23.21 -7.12
CA TYR A 53 -0.06 22.48 -5.96
C TYR A 53 0.08 20.96 -6.16
N ARG A 54 -0.40 20.43 -7.30
CA ARG A 54 -0.31 19.00 -7.63
C ARG A 54 1.13 18.51 -7.69
N LEU A 55 2.04 19.31 -8.26
CA LEU A 55 3.48 19.01 -8.29
C LEU A 55 4.05 18.87 -6.88
N ASN A 56 3.71 19.79 -5.98
CA ASN A 56 4.16 19.75 -4.58
C ASN A 56 3.55 18.56 -3.83
N GLU A 57 2.29 18.24 -4.07
CA GLU A 57 1.62 17.05 -3.54
C GLU A 57 2.36 15.77 -3.99
N MET A 58 2.63 15.60 -5.29
CA MET A 58 3.35 14.43 -5.80
C MET A 58 4.76 14.30 -5.23
N ARG A 59 5.50 15.41 -5.06
CA ARG A 59 6.81 15.40 -4.38
C ARG A 59 6.70 15.02 -2.91
N SER A 60 5.63 15.42 -2.24
CA SER A 60 5.37 15.02 -0.86
C SER A 60 5.12 13.52 -0.78
N LEU A 61 4.20 13.00 -1.60
CA LEU A 61 3.88 11.57 -1.66
C LEU A 61 5.09 10.72 -2.07
N GLU A 62 5.92 11.18 -3.01
CA GLU A 62 7.15 10.49 -3.39
C GLU A 62 8.08 10.28 -2.18
N ARG A 63 8.29 11.34 -1.38
CA ARG A 63 9.15 11.28 -0.19
C ARG A 63 8.56 10.36 0.87
N VAL A 64 7.25 10.48 1.14
CA VAL A 64 6.55 9.64 2.11
C VAL A 64 6.69 8.16 1.73
N ASN A 65 6.37 7.79 0.49
CA ASN A 65 6.46 6.41 0.03
C ASN A 65 7.91 5.88 0.09
N PHE A 66 8.92 6.72 -0.18
CA PHE A 66 10.31 6.29 -0.03
C PHE A 66 10.69 6.01 1.44
N THR A 67 10.26 6.86 2.37
CA THR A 67 10.47 6.64 3.81
C THR A 67 9.77 5.36 4.28
N LEU A 68 8.53 5.13 3.84
CA LEU A 68 7.79 3.91 4.17
C LEU A 68 8.45 2.66 3.59
N ALA A 69 8.98 2.73 2.37
CA ALA A 69 9.73 1.62 1.77
C ALA A 69 10.96 1.24 2.62
N ILE A 70 11.69 2.22 3.16
CA ILE A 70 12.79 1.97 4.09
C ILE A 70 12.28 1.32 5.38
N ALA A 71 11.17 1.81 5.94
CA ALA A 71 10.57 1.23 7.14
C ALA A 71 10.16 -0.24 6.94
N CYS A 72 9.65 -0.60 5.75
CA CYS A 72 9.38 -1.99 5.38
C CYS A 72 10.66 -2.85 5.42
N LEU A 73 11.79 -2.36 4.91
CA LEU A 73 13.07 -3.09 4.96
C LEU A 73 13.63 -3.23 6.38
N VAL A 74 13.38 -2.24 7.25
CA VAL A 74 13.72 -2.35 8.67
C VAL A 74 12.90 -3.45 9.33
N TYR A 75 11.58 -3.50 9.10
CA TYR A 75 10.72 -4.57 9.60
C TYR A 75 11.12 -5.95 9.05
N CYS A 76 11.46 -6.04 7.76
CA CYS A 76 12.01 -7.25 7.14
C CYS A 76 13.26 -7.74 7.88
N SER A 77 14.19 -6.82 8.18
CA SER A 77 15.44 -7.13 8.89
C SER A 77 15.20 -7.58 10.33
N ILE A 78 14.20 -6.99 11.01
CA ILE A 78 13.79 -7.41 12.36
C ILE A 78 13.26 -8.85 12.32
N ASN A 79 12.38 -9.20 11.38
CA ASN A 79 11.86 -10.56 11.28
C ASN A 79 12.96 -11.60 10.97
N ILE A 80 13.93 -11.27 10.11
CA ILE A 80 15.10 -12.13 9.89
C ILE A 80 15.90 -12.33 11.19
N ALA A 81 16.10 -11.26 11.97
CA ALA A 81 16.78 -11.35 13.26
C ALA A 81 15.97 -12.21 14.25
N LEU A 82 14.65 -12.06 14.30
CA LEU A 82 13.77 -12.86 15.17
C LEU A 82 13.78 -14.34 14.80
N ILE A 83 13.85 -14.71 13.51
CA ILE A 83 14.06 -16.12 13.08
C ILE A 83 15.38 -16.67 13.67
N ILE A 84 16.46 -15.90 13.57
CA ILE A 84 17.78 -16.32 14.06
C ILE A 84 17.73 -16.46 15.59
N VAL A 85 17.17 -15.47 16.30
CA VAL A 85 17.06 -15.49 17.75
C VAL A 85 16.17 -16.64 18.23
N ASN A 86 15.01 -16.87 17.59
CA ASN A 86 14.12 -17.99 17.88
C ASN A 86 14.85 -19.33 17.74
N HIS A 87 15.61 -19.52 16.66
CA HIS A 87 16.43 -20.72 16.47
C HIS A 87 17.51 -20.90 17.53
N VAL A 88 18.23 -19.82 17.88
CA VAL A 88 19.32 -19.87 18.86
C VAL A 88 18.78 -20.12 20.27
N ASN A 89 17.71 -19.43 20.66
CA ASN A 89 17.05 -19.63 21.96
C ASN A 89 16.51 -21.07 22.08
N SER A 90 15.96 -21.64 21.00
CA SER A 90 15.44 -23.02 21.03
C SER A 90 16.53 -24.10 21.22
N GLN A 91 17.82 -23.78 21.02
CA GLN A 91 18.91 -24.74 21.26
C GLN A 91 19.29 -24.83 22.74
N ASN A 92 19.09 -23.76 23.52
CA ASN A 92 19.46 -23.69 24.94
C ASN A 92 18.31 -23.08 25.74
N PRO A 93 17.19 -23.81 25.94
CA PRO A 93 16.00 -23.27 26.60
C PRO A 93 16.24 -22.91 28.08
N GLU A 94 17.20 -23.54 28.76
CA GLU A 94 17.50 -23.23 30.17
C GLU A 94 18.28 -21.93 30.38
N ASP A 95 19.01 -21.45 29.36
CA ASP A 95 19.83 -20.23 29.41
C ASP A 95 19.86 -19.57 28.01
N PRO A 96 18.74 -19.00 27.55
CA PRO A 96 18.65 -18.42 26.22
C PRO A 96 19.55 -17.18 26.12
N PRO A 97 20.36 -17.04 25.06
CA PRO A 97 21.26 -15.90 24.90
C PRO A 97 20.56 -14.54 24.89
N ILE A 98 19.28 -14.50 24.47
CA ILE A 98 18.42 -13.33 24.51
C ILE A 98 17.23 -13.63 25.39
N SER A 99 16.97 -12.78 26.39
CA SER A 99 15.80 -12.91 27.26
C SER A 99 14.50 -12.90 26.47
N GLU A 100 13.57 -13.79 26.79
CA GLU A 100 12.24 -13.88 26.18
C GLU A 100 11.50 -12.54 26.20
N LYS A 101 11.59 -11.79 27.30
CA LYS A 101 10.99 -10.44 27.39
C LYS A 101 11.49 -9.51 26.29
N ALA A 102 12.79 -9.49 26.01
CA ALA A 102 13.35 -8.62 24.97
C ALA A 102 12.96 -9.10 23.56
N PHE A 103 12.91 -10.42 23.37
CA PHE A 103 12.46 -11.04 22.12
C PHE A 103 11.02 -10.66 21.80
N HIS A 104 10.08 -10.95 22.71
CA HIS A 104 8.66 -10.63 22.54
C HIS A 104 8.42 -9.11 22.44
N LEU A 105 9.08 -8.28 23.25
CA LEU A 105 8.91 -6.82 23.11
C LEU A 105 9.34 -6.31 21.74
N LEU A 106 10.43 -6.83 21.17
CA LEU A 106 10.87 -6.43 19.84
C LEU A 106 9.86 -6.86 18.77
N GLU A 107 9.37 -8.09 18.85
CA GLU A 107 8.36 -8.69 17.98
C GLU A 107 7.06 -7.87 17.96
N PHE A 108 6.36 -7.77 19.09
CA PHE A 108 5.05 -7.11 19.12
C PHE A 108 5.12 -5.62 18.73
N TRP A 109 6.16 -4.90 19.17
CA TRP A 109 6.32 -3.49 18.79
C TRP A 109 6.70 -3.32 17.32
N ALA A 110 7.49 -4.24 16.75
CA ALA A 110 7.79 -4.22 15.33
C ALA A 110 6.52 -4.46 14.50
N THR A 111 5.69 -5.43 14.87
CA THR A 111 4.39 -5.71 14.23
C THR A 111 3.46 -4.50 14.30
N PHE A 112 3.34 -3.86 15.47
CA PHE A 112 2.55 -2.62 15.62
C PHE A 112 3.07 -1.47 14.75
N CYS A 113 4.40 -1.22 14.75
CA CYS A 113 4.99 -0.18 13.91
C CYS A 113 4.76 -0.46 12.41
N PHE A 114 4.84 -1.73 12.00
CA PHE A 114 4.56 -2.12 10.63
C PHE A 114 3.08 -1.93 10.26
N ALA A 115 2.14 -2.21 11.16
CA ALA A 115 0.71 -1.92 10.93
C ALA A 115 0.45 -0.43 10.66
N ILE A 116 1.18 0.47 11.33
CA ILE A 116 1.15 1.91 11.05
C ILE A 116 1.72 2.20 9.66
N VAL A 117 2.90 1.66 9.32
CA VAL A 117 3.53 1.84 8.00
C VAL A 117 2.57 1.44 6.87
N THR A 118 1.91 0.29 7.01
CA THR A 118 0.94 -0.24 6.04
C THR A 118 -0.30 0.64 5.92
N THR A 119 -0.78 1.19 7.04
CA THR A 119 -1.90 2.14 7.00
C THR A 119 -1.52 3.44 6.29
N ILE A 120 -0.35 4.00 6.61
CA ILE A 120 0.12 5.22 5.97
C ILE A 120 0.35 4.98 4.48
N SER A 121 0.93 3.84 4.07
CA SER A 121 1.20 3.55 2.66
C SER A 121 -0.08 3.52 1.82
N LEU A 122 -1.16 2.94 2.34
CA LEU A 122 -2.48 2.94 1.69
C LEU A 122 -3.10 4.32 1.63
N THR A 123 -2.93 5.16 2.66
CA THR A 123 -3.42 6.55 2.61
C THR A 123 -2.57 7.47 1.72
N ALA A 124 -1.29 7.15 1.53
CA ALA A 124 -0.32 7.91 0.75
C ALA A 124 -0.16 7.38 -0.68
N THR A 125 -1.11 6.59 -1.19
CA THR A 125 -1.10 6.15 -2.58
C THR A 125 -1.58 7.28 -3.51
N PRO A 126 -0.87 7.58 -4.61
CA PRO A 126 -1.32 8.55 -5.61
C PRO A 126 -2.49 8.02 -6.46
N LYS A 127 -2.76 6.71 -6.40
CA LYS A 127 -3.86 6.05 -7.11
C LYS A 127 -5.18 6.39 -6.42
N SER A 128 -6.26 6.54 -7.19
CA SER A 128 -7.59 6.75 -6.60
C SER A 128 -7.99 5.54 -5.76
N ILE A 129 -8.24 5.73 -4.45
CA ILE A 129 -8.72 4.67 -3.55
C ILE A 129 -10.03 4.04 -4.10
N LEU A 130 -10.86 4.81 -4.80
CA LEU A 130 -12.07 4.32 -5.45
C LEU A 130 -11.80 3.36 -6.63
N ASN A 131 -10.62 3.48 -7.28
CA ASN A 131 -10.21 2.52 -8.31
C ASN A 131 -9.60 1.24 -7.71
N ILE A 132 -9.14 1.31 -6.46
CA ILE A 132 -8.60 0.15 -5.74
C ILE A 132 -9.74 -0.60 -5.04
N TYR A 133 -10.79 0.10 -4.57
CA TYR A 133 -11.84 -0.49 -3.76
C TYR A 133 -13.23 0.07 -4.03
N ASN A 134 -14.20 -0.84 -4.21
CA ASN A 134 -15.62 -0.51 -4.34
C ASN A 134 -16.24 0.00 -3.03
N ASN A 135 -15.65 -0.38 -1.88
CA ASN A 135 -16.13 0.04 -0.54
C ASN A 135 -14.98 0.62 0.32
N PRO A 136 -14.69 1.93 0.23
CA PRO A 136 -13.60 2.56 0.98
C PRO A 136 -13.80 2.52 2.51
N LEU A 137 -15.03 2.32 3.00
CA LEU A 137 -15.31 2.24 4.43
C LEU A 137 -14.83 0.91 5.02
N THR A 138 -15.03 -0.21 4.31
CA THR A 138 -14.52 -1.53 4.72
C THR A 138 -12.99 -1.51 4.87
N LEU A 139 -12.27 -0.96 3.88
CA LEU A 139 -10.82 -0.86 3.94
C LEU A 139 -10.35 -0.06 5.17
N ARG A 140 -11.01 1.08 5.46
CA ARG A 140 -10.66 1.90 6.64
C ARG A 140 -10.90 1.17 7.95
N LEU A 141 -12.00 0.41 8.06
CA LEU A 141 -12.28 -0.39 9.26
C LEU A 141 -11.26 -1.51 9.45
N VAL A 142 -10.89 -2.20 8.39
CA VAL A 142 -9.84 -3.23 8.40
C VAL A 142 -8.50 -2.65 8.87
N LEU A 143 -8.10 -1.49 8.32
CA LEU A 143 -6.84 -0.84 8.73
C LEU A 143 -6.87 -0.38 10.19
N PHE A 144 -8.00 0.19 10.63
CA PHE A 144 -8.19 0.56 12.02
C PHE A 144 -8.08 -0.66 12.95
N PHE A 145 -8.75 -1.75 12.60
CA PHE A 145 -8.68 -3.00 13.37
C PHE A 145 -7.26 -3.54 13.42
N ASN A 146 -6.54 -3.55 12.30
CA ASN A 146 -5.14 -4.00 12.25
C ASN A 146 -4.22 -3.21 13.19
N ILE A 147 -4.38 -1.88 13.26
CA ILE A 147 -3.61 -1.04 14.19
C ILE A 147 -3.97 -1.38 15.65
N VAL A 148 -5.25 -1.48 15.98
CA VAL A 148 -5.68 -1.72 17.36
C VAL A 148 -5.29 -3.13 17.83
N ALA A 149 -5.48 -4.13 16.97
CA ALA A 149 -5.19 -5.53 17.26
C ALA A 149 -3.69 -5.83 17.33
N SER A 150 -2.82 -5.03 16.68
CA SER A 150 -1.36 -5.10 16.90
C SER A 150 -0.88 -4.26 18.08
N ALA A 151 -1.52 -3.13 18.37
CA ALA A 151 -1.17 -2.29 19.53
C ALA A 151 -1.47 -2.98 20.87
N MET A 152 -2.59 -3.71 20.94
CA MET A 152 -3.05 -4.33 22.18
C MET A 152 -2.04 -5.36 22.72
N PRO A 153 -1.56 -6.36 21.96
CA PRO A 153 -0.48 -7.26 22.36
C PRO A 153 0.80 -6.53 22.79
N ALA A 154 1.26 -5.55 22.00
CA ALA A 154 2.47 -4.77 22.34
C ALA A 154 2.37 -4.07 23.71
N MET A 155 1.20 -3.52 24.02
CA MET A 155 0.94 -2.89 25.32
C MET A 155 0.83 -3.92 26.45
N LEU A 156 0.13 -5.04 26.23
CA LEU A 156 -0.02 -6.10 27.23
C LEU A 156 1.35 -6.71 27.61
N MET A 157 2.19 -6.99 26.62
CA MET A 157 3.54 -7.53 26.83
C MET A 157 4.48 -6.54 27.50
N THR A 158 4.26 -5.23 27.30
CA THR A 158 4.98 -4.18 28.03
C THR A 158 4.59 -4.14 29.52
N LEU A 159 3.33 -4.43 29.85
CA LEU A 159 2.83 -4.41 31.22
C LEU A 159 3.29 -5.63 32.03
N ASN A 160 3.04 -6.83 31.51
CA ASN A 160 3.41 -8.07 32.17
C ASN A 160 3.51 -9.20 31.14
N THR A 161 4.74 -9.54 30.76
CA THR A 161 5.06 -10.60 29.80
C THR A 161 4.48 -11.94 30.28
N GLU A 162 4.88 -12.42 31.45
CA GLU A 162 4.49 -13.74 31.99
C GLU A 162 2.96 -13.95 32.04
N TYR A 163 2.20 -12.92 32.40
CA TYR A 163 0.75 -13.06 32.54
C TYR A 163 -0.01 -12.94 31.21
N PHE A 164 0.46 -12.10 30.28
CA PHE A 164 -0.29 -11.78 29.06
C PHE A 164 0.25 -12.43 27.79
N GLU A 165 1.35 -13.17 27.86
CA GLU A 165 2.00 -13.80 26.70
C GLU A 165 1.05 -14.63 25.84
N VAL A 166 0.38 -15.62 26.43
CA VAL A 166 -0.54 -16.50 25.70
C VAL A 166 -1.68 -15.71 25.04
N MET A 167 -2.23 -14.73 25.76
CA MET A 167 -3.31 -13.88 25.24
C MET A 167 -2.82 -12.98 24.11
N SER A 168 -1.60 -12.46 24.22
CA SER A 168 -0.98 -11.56 23.24
C SER A 168 -0.71 -12.30 21.93
N HIS A 169 -0.11 -13.48 21.97
CA HIS A 169 0.09 -14.33 20.80
C HIS A 169 -1.23 -14.73 20.13
N GLN A 170 -2.27 -15.09 20.91
CA GLN A 170 -3.59 -15.41 20.34
C GLN A 170 -4.21 -14.23 19.57
N ILE A 171 -4.07 -13.01 20.09
CA ILE A 171 -4.55 -11.80 19.43
C ILE A 171 -3.72 -11.50 18.18
N GLU A 172 -2.40 -11.61 18.26
CA GLU A 172 -1.50 -11.37 17.13
C GLU A 172 -1.74 -12.36 15.98
N TYR A 173 -1.83 -13.65 16.25
CA TYR A 173 -2.09 -14.67 15.23
C TYR A 173 -3.48 -14.50 14.60
N LEU A 174 -4.46 -14.03 15.36
CA LEU A 174 -5.75 -13.65 14.79
C LEU A 174 -5.61 -12.38 13.92
N ASN A 175 -4.77 -11.42 14.33
CA ASN A 175 -4.52 -10.20 13.58
C ASN A 175 -3.78 -10.45 12.26
N GLU A 176 -2.95 -11.50 12.16
CA GLU A 176 -2.31 -11.89 10.89
C GLU A 176 -3.32 -12.21 9.77
N LEU A 177 -4.54 -12.67 10.11
CA LEU A 177 -5.62 -12.79 9.11
C LEU A 177 -6.01 -11.42 8.52
N THR A 178 -5.98 -10.38 9.35
CA THR A 178 -6.26 -9.01 8.91
C THR A 178 -5.07 -8.48 8.09
N MET A 179 -3.85 -8.74 8.53
CA MET A 179 -2.63 -8.33 7.83
C MET A 179 -2.50 -9.00 6.46
N SER A 180 -2.78 -10.31 6.38
CA SER A 180 -2.81 -11.03 5.11
C SER A 180 -3.88 -10.48 4.17
N PHE A 181 -5.05 -10.12 4.68
CA PHE A 181 -6.06 -9.44 3.87
C PHE A 181 -5.54 -8.11 3.30
N ILE A 182 -4.84 -7.32 4.10
CA ILE A 182 -4.25 -6.06 3.64
C ILE A 182 -3.19 -6.31 2.56
N ASP A 183 -2.32 -7.31 2.74
CA ASP A 183 -1.30 -7.67 1.74
C ASP A 183 -1.92 -8.01 0.39
N LEU A 184 -3.10 -8.63 0.37
CA LEU A 184 -3.83 -8.88 -0.87
C LEU A 184 -4.31 -7.61 -1.54
N VAL A 185 -4.76 -6.64 -0.78
CA VAL A 185 -5.14 -5.33 -1.33
C VAL A 185 -3.92 -4.66 -1.95
N LEU A 186 -2.76 -4.75 -1.30
CA LEU A 186 -1.51 -4.21 -1.83
C LEU A 186 -1.07 -4.94 -3.10
N LEU A 187 -1.06 -6.27 -3.09
CA LEU A 187 -0.74 -7.12 -4.25
C LEU A 187 -1.70 -6.86 -5.41
N TRP A 188 -3.00 -6.74 -5.13
CA TRP A 188 -4.00 -6.42 -6.15
C TRP A 188 -3.68 -5.09 -6.84
N SER A 189 -3.30 -4.07 -6.06
CA SER A 189 -2.91 -2.75 -6.57
C SER A 189 -1.61 -2.77 -7.38
N LEU A 190 -0.69 -3.68 -7.08
CA LEU A 190 0.58 -3.87 -7.80
C LEU A 190 0.40 -4.63 -9.10
N CYS A 191 -0.28 -5.77 -9.04
CA CYS A 191 -0.21 -6.77 -10.08
C CYS A 191 -1.17 -6.51 -11.25
N LYS A 192 -2.29 -5.79 -11.06
CA LYS A 192 -3.39 -5.70 -12.06
C LYS A 192 -3.81 -7.06 -12.66
N PHE A 193 -3.39 -8.20 -12.07
CA PHE A 193 -3.60 -9.53 -12.63
C PHE A 193 -4.97 -10.03 -12.21
N GLU A 194 -5.83 -10.28 -13.19
CA GLU A 194 -7.10 -10.96 -12.98
C GLU A 194 -6.84 -12.44 -12.65
N GLY A 195 -6.99 -12.84 -11.38
CA GLY A 195 -7.00 -14.24 -10.94
C GLY A 195 -5.90 -14.65 -9.94
N ALA A 196 -4.66 -14.17 -10.07
CA ALA A 196 -3.55 -14.56 -9.18
C ALA A 196 -3.74 -14.09 -7.73
N ASN A 197 -4.45 -12.97 -7.54
CA ASN A 197 -4.63 -12.35 -6.23
C ASN A 197 -5.48 -13.20 -5.27
N ALA A 198 -6.46 -13.96 -5.79
CA ALA A 198 -7.31 -14.83 -4.97
C ALA A 198 -6.56 -16.07 -4.45
N ILE A 199 -5.61 -16.61 -5.23
CA ILE A 199 -4.81 -17.77 -4.81
C ILE A 199 -3.83 -17.35 -3.70
N MET A 200 -3.17 -16.21 -3.86
CA MET A 200 -2.29 -15.67 -2.82
C MET A 200 -3.07 -15.38 -1.52
N ALA A 201 -4.34 -14.95 -1.64
CA ALA A 201 -5.24 -14.72 -0.50
C ALA A 201 -5.48 -15.97 0.30
N VAL A 202 -5.84 -17.02 -0.42
CA VAL A 202 -6.14 -18.32 0.14
C VAL A 202 -4.88 -18.89 0.79
N ILE A 203 -3.72 -18.79 0.13
CA ILE A 203 -2.44 -19.25 0.70
C ILE A 203 -2.11 -18.50 2.00
N ALA A 204 -2.16 -17.16 1.99
CA ALA A 204 -1.85 -16.37 3.19
C ALA A 204 -2.82 -16.66 4.35
N SER A 205 -4.12 -16.81 4.04
CA SER A 205 -5.13 -17.19 5.04
C SER A 205 -4.89 -18.60 5.59
N ILE A 206 -4.45 -19.54 4.73
CA ILE A 206 -4.11 -20.90 5.14
C ILE A 206 -2.90 -20.88 6.07
N VAL A 207 -1.85 -20.10 5.78
CA VAL A 207 -0.66 -19.98 6.62
C VAL A 207 -1.04 -19.50 8.02
N ALA A 208 -1.81 -18.42 8.14
CA ALA A 208 -2.28 -17.93 9.43
C ALA A 208 -3.16 -18.97 10.18
N CYS A 209 -4.03 -19.70 9.47
CA CYS A 209 -4.79 -20.80 10.07
C CYS A 209 -3.89 -21.93 10.59
N VAL A 210 -2.86 -22.31 9.82
CA VAL A 210 -1.91 -23.36 10.17
C VAL A 210 -1.09 -22.95 11.38
N GLN A 211 -0.63 -21.69 11.44
CA GLN A 211 0.09 -21.14 12.58
C GLN A 211 -0.74 -21.20 13.86
N LEU A 212 -2.00 -20.74 13.80
CA LEU A 212 -2.92 -20.82 14.94
C LEU A 212 -3.17 -22.27 15.38
N ALA A 213 -3.26 -23.20 14.42
CA ALA A 213 -3.44 -24.62 14.69
C ALA A 213 -2.19 -25.27 15.31
N ILE A 214 -0.98 -24.89 14.87
CA ILE A 214 0.28 -25.36 15.44
C ILE A 214 0.43 -24.86 16.87
N TYR A 215 0.21 -23.56 17.08
CA TYR A 215 0.32 -22.95 18.41
C TYR A 215 -0.60 -23.63 19.42
N ASN A 216 -1.89 -23.77 19.10
CA ASN A 216 -2.88 -24.32 20.04
C ASN A 216 -2.94 -25.86 20.04
N GLY A 217 -2.55 -26.51 18.96
CA GLY A 217 -2.76 -27.95 18.73
C GLY A 217 -1.66 -28.86 19.24
N MET A 218 -0.45 -28.33 19.49
CA MET A 218 0.68 -29.14 20.00
C MET A 218 0.65 -29.36 21.52
N GLY A 219 -0.30 -28.75 22.23
CA GLY A 219 -0.46 -28.89 23.67
C GLY A 219 0.40 -27.93 24.48
N ARG A 220 0.52 -28.21 25.78
CA ARG A 220 1.27 -27.41 26.75
C ARG A 220 2.31 -28.24 27.49
N THR A 221 3.39 -27.60 27.91
CA THR A 221 4.34 -28.19 28.87
C THR A 221 3.72 -28.29 30.26
N ASP A 222 4.37 -29.02 31.17
CA ASP A 222 3.92 -29.16 32.56
C ASP A 222 3.90 -27.81 33.30
N ASP A 223 4.75 -26.87 32.89
CA ASP A 223 4.84 -25.50 33.42
C ASP A 223 3.82 -24.53 32.78
N GLY A 224 3.07 -25.00 31.77
CA GLY A 224 1.97 -24.25 31.14
C GLY A 224 2.33 -23.51 29.85
N GLU A 225 3.57 -23.62 29.38
CA GLU A 225 4.06 -23.01 28.13
C GLU A 225 3.51 -23.74 26.90
N MET A 226 3.43 -23.05 25.76
CA MET A 226 2.84 -23.61 24.54
C MET A 226 3.92 -24.30 23.70
N ILE A 227 3.86 -25.63 23.55
CA ILE A 227 4.86 -26.41 22.78
C ILE A 227 4.93 -25.94 21.31
N GLY A 228 3.81 -25.45 20.79
CA GLY A 228 3.70 -24.96 19.42
C GLY A 228 4.26 -23.57 19.17
N GLU A 229 4.78 -22.87 20.18
CA GLU A 229 5.27 -21.49 20.07
C GLU A 229 6.45 -21.35 19.11
N VAL A 230 7.55 -22.07 19.36
CA VAL A 230 8.75 -22.04 18.51
C VAL A 230 8.45 -22.30 17.02
N PRO A 231 7.71 -23.36 16.63
CA PRO A 231 7.34 -23.56 15.23
C PRO A 231 6.34 -22.52 14.69
N ALA A 232 5.46 -21.96 15.53
CA ALA A 232 4.57 -20.86 15.13
C ALA A 232 5.36 -19.59 14.80
N HIS A 233 6.34 -19.21 15.62
CA HIS A 233 7.23 -18.07 15.37
C HIS A 233 7.98 -18.16 14.03
N PHE A 234 8.41 -19.35 13.61
CA PHE A 234 9.04 -19.47 12.28
C PHE A 234 8.08 -19.15 11.13
N LEU A 235 6.81 -19.55 11.26
CA LEU A 235 5.78 -19.23 10.26
C LEU A 235 5.45 -17.75 10.26
N GLU A 236 5.27 -17.18 11.45
CA GLU A 236 5.01 -15.76 11.68
C GLU A 236 6.07 -14.87 11.06
N PHE A 237 7.34 -15.08 11.42
CA PHE A 237 8.40 -14.21 10.93
C PHE A 237 8.63 -14.38 9.43
N THR A 238 8.39 -15.58 8.89
CA THR A 238 8.41 -15.80 7.44
C THR A 238 7.27 -15.02 6.77
N PHE A 239 6.07 -15.04 7.35
CA PHE A 239 4.95 -14.25 6.89
C PHE A 239 5.27 -12.75 6.97
N GLY A 240 5.79 -12.25 8.09
CA GLY A 240 6.25 -10.87 8.28
C GLY A 240 7.29 -10.42 7.24
N ILE A 241 8.24 -11.29 6.89
CA ILE A 241 9.19 -11.02 5.79
C ILE A 241 8.44 -10.84 4.47
N ILE A 242 7.53 -11.74 4.11
CA ILE A 242 6.76 -11.66 2.86
C ILE A 242 5.91 -10.38 2.83
N SER A 243 5.15 -10.09 3.89
CA SER A 243 4.34 -8.88 4.01
C SER A 243 5.18 -7.61 3.88
N SER A 244 6.36 -7.58 4.51
CA SER A 244 7.28 -6.44 4.42
C SER A 244 7.78 -6.19 2.99
N LEU A 245 8.03 -7.26 2.22
CA LEU A 245 8.48 -7.17 0.83
C LEU A 245 7.34 -6.71 -0.09
N ILE A 246 6.11 -7.15 0.16
CA ILE A 246 4.90 -6.66 -0.52
C ILE A 246 4.72 -5.16 -0.26
N GLY A 247 4.78 -4.75 1.02
CA GLY A 247 4.71 -3.36 1.42
C GLY A 247 5.82 -2.50 0.79
N PHE A 248 7.04 -3.01 0.72
CA PHE A 248 8.16 -2.36 0.04
C PHE A 248 7.87 -2.16 -1.45
N ALA A 249 7.46 -3.22 -2.15
CA ALA A 249 7.16 -3.15 -3.58
C ALA A 249 6.03 -2.15 -3.86
N PHE A 250 4.98 -2.15 -3.03
CA PHE A 250 3.86 -1.21 -3.13
C PHE A 250 4.30 0.24 -2.95
N CYS A 251 5.10 0.52 -1.92
CA CYS A 251 5.63 1.87 -1.68
C CYS A 251 6.53 2.33 -2.84
N MET A 252 7.37 1.45 -3.38
CA MET A 252 8.25 1.78 -4.50
C MET A 252 7.46 2.03 -5.80
N ASP A 253 6.42 1.24 -6.08
CA ASP A 253 5.53 1.47 -7.22
C ASP A 253 4.85 2.85 -7.12
N ASN A 254 4.26 3.18 -5.96
CA ASN A 254 3.67 4.50 -5.72
C ASN A 254 4.70 5.63 -5.90
N LYS A 255 5.94 5.43 -5.44
CA LYS A 255 7.04 6.38 -5.64
C LYS A 255 7.34 6.58 -7.14
N PHE A 256 7.38 5.52 -7.93
CA PHE A 256 7.61 5.60 -9.37
C PHE A 256 6.45 6.28 -10.10
N VAL A 257 5.20 6.01 -9.70
CA VAL A 257 4.02 6.70 -10.22
C VAL A 257 4.10 8.20 -9.95
N CYS A 258 4.44 8.61 -8.72
CA CYS A 258 4.66 10.03 -8.39
C CYS A 258 5.75 10.66 -9.26
N LYS A 259 6.90 9.98 -9.45
CA LYS A 259 7.99 10.47 -10.32
C LYS A 259 7.54 10.65 -11.77
N LYS A 260 6.78 9.70 -12.30
CA LYS A 260 6.24 9.77 -13.67
C LYS A 260 5.33 10.99 -13.81
N GLU A 261 4.41 11.20 -12.86
CA GLU A 261 3.49 12.33 -12.86
C GLU A 261 4.22 13.68 -12.71
N ILE A 262 5.23 13.76 -11.84
CA ILE A 262 6.13 14.94 -11.71
C ILE A 262 6.79 15.24 -13.06
N GLY A 263 7.32 14.23 -13.74
CA GLY A 263 7.94 14.37 -15.06
C GLY A 263 6.94 14.88 -16.11
N GLN A 264 5.72 14.37 -16.10
CA GLN A 264 4.65 14.80 -17.00
C GLN A 264 4.20 16.24 -16.75
N ILE A 265 4.19 16.70 -15.49
CA ILE A 265 3.85 18.10 -15.14
C ILE A 265 4.97 19.05 -15.58
N LEU A 266 6.24 18.70 -15.31
CA LEU A 266 7.39 19.57 -15.56
C LEU A 266 7.83 19.63 -17.03
N TYR A 267 7.73 18.50 -17.74
CA TYR A 267 8.31 18.33 -19.08
C TYR A 267 7.34 17.74 -20.11
N GLY A 268 6.12 17.34 -19.70
CA GLY A 268 5.17 16.61 -20.53
C GLY A 268 3.95 17.42 -20.98
N THR A 269 2.91 16.70 -21.40
CA THR A 269 1.69 17.21 -22.07
C THR A 269 0.75 18.06 -21.21
N HIS A 270 1.06 18.28 -19.92
CA HIS A 270 0.26 19.15 -19.06
C HIS A 270 0.36 20.65 -19.40
N ILE A 271 1.26 21.03 -20.31
CA ILE A 271 1.38 22.40 -20.84
C ILE A 271 0.03 22.89 -21.41
N ASP A 272 -0.76 21.99 -22.01
CA ASP A 272 -1.99 22.34 -22.74
C ASP A 272 -3.29 21.66 -22.24
N CYS A 273 -3.28 20.92 -21.11
CA CYS A 273 -4.51 20.26 -20.63
C CYS A 273 -5.52 21.31 -20.13
N THR A 274 -6.61 21.47 -20.88
CA THR A 274 -7.73 22.37 -20.60
C THR A 274 -8.45 22.07 -19.29
N ILE A 275 -8.35 20.84 -18.77
CA ILE A 275 -8.89 20.45 -17.45
C ILE A 275 -7.96 20.92 -16.32
N CYS A 276 -6.64 20.74 -16.47
CA CYS A 276 -5.67 21.27 -15.50
C CYS A 276 -5.67 22.79 -15.51
N ARG A 277 -5.88 23.41 -16.68
CA ARG A 277 -6.24 24.82 -16.88
C ARG A 277 -7.66 25.08 -16.40
N ALA A 278 -8.02 24.63 -15.19
CA ALA A 278 -9.34 24.78 -14.63
C ALA A 278 -9.75 26.25 -14.74
N SER A 279 -10.68 26.52 -15.66
CA SER A 279 -11.38 27.78 -15.71
C SER A 279 -12.13 27.92 -14.39
N PHE A 280 -11.87 29.00 -13.69
CA PHE A 280 -12.49 29.42 -12.43
C PHE A 280 -14.05 29.29 -12.37
N SER A 281 -14.71 29.06 -13.51
CA SER A 281 -16.16 28.92 -13.64
C SER A 281 -16.74 27.59 -13.16
N GLU A 282 -15.97 26.51 -13.00
CA GLU A 282 -16.52 25.22 -12.53
C GLU A 282 -16.54 25.08 -11.00
N TYR A 283 -15.68 25.83 -10.28
CA TYR A 283 -15.66 25.85 -8.80
C TYR A 283 -16.58 26.91 -8.17
N SER A 284 -17.09 27.86 -8.96
CA SER A 284 -18.06 28.85 -8.48
C SER A 284 -19.52 28.34 -8.46
N GLY A 285 -19.79 27.16 -9.02
CA GLY A 285 -21.13 26.57 -9.09
C GLY A 285 -21.58 25.79 -7.85
N THR A 286 -20.66 25.39 -6.96
CA THR A 286 -20.97 24.52 -5.81
C THR A 286 -21.34 25.26 -4.52
N TYR A 287 -21.33 26.60 -4.51
CA TYR A 287 -21.74 27.41 -3.36
C TYR A 287 -22.87 28.41 -3.65
N VAL A 288 -23.50 28.36 -4.83
CA VAL A 288 -24.71 29.16 -5.08
C VAL A 288 -25.92 28.34 -4.63
N THR A 289 -26.47 28.72 -3.49
CA THR A 289 -27.75 28.24 -2.95
C THR A 289 -28.85 28.35 -4.01
N PRO A 290 -29.72 27.33 -4.16
CA PRO A 290 -30.85 27.42 -5.06
C PRO A 290 -31.95 28.26 -4.40
N SER A 291 -32.03 29.54 -4.73
CA SER A 291 -33.25 30.33 -4.49
C SER A 291 -33.88 30.77 -5.82
N SER A 292 -34.87 29.98 -6.25
CA SER A 292 -36.10 30.42 -6.93
C SER A 292 -36.00 31.48 -8.05
N ASN A 293 -36.14 31.06 -9.32
CA ASN A 293 -37.41 31.18 -10.08
C ASN A 293 -37.22 31.05 -11.61
N LYS A 294 -37.88 30.02 -12.15
CA LYS A 294 -38.48 29.82 -13.48
C LYS A 294 -37.62 29.53 -14.74
N PRO A 295 -38.12 28.60 -15.61
CA PRO A 295 -37.49 28.16 -16.85
C PRO A 295 -38.01 28.93 -18.09
N ASN A 296 -37.25 28.85 -19.20
CA ASN A 296 -37.63 29.01 -20.63
C ASN A 296 -36.36 29.44 -21.43
N HIS A 297 -36.02 29.02 -22.65
CA HIS A 297 -36.70 28.38 -23.77
C HIS A 297 -35.68 27.62 -24.65
N ALA A 298 -36.17 26.64 -25.41
CA ALA A 298 -35.49 25.89 -26.46
C ALA A 298 -35.23 26.71 -27.75
N VAL A 299 -34.19 26.35 -28.51
CA VAL A 299 -34.07 26.55 -29.98
C VAL A 299 -33.25 25.38 -30.56
N ARG A 300 -33.91 24.34 -31.12
CA ARG A 300 -34.11 24.02 -32.55
C ARG A 300 -32.83 23.88 -33.41
N TYR A 301 -32.54 22.63 -33.77
CA TYR A 301 -31.73 22.25 -34.93
C TYR A 301 -32.54 22.46 -36.22
N GLY A 302 -31.91 23.10 -37.21
CA GLY A 302 -32.39 23.17 -38.58
C GLY A 302 -31.35 22.54 -39.51
N SER A 303 -31.84 21.66 -40.37
CA SER A 303 -31.17 20.98 -41.48
C SER A 303 -30.97 21.90 -42.68
N MET A 304 -29.79 21.81 -43.29
CA MET A 304 -29.54 21.60 -44.73
C MET A 304 -28.15 20.98 -44.86
#